data_AF-A0A952AX91-F1
#
_entry.id   AF-A0A952AX91-F1
#
_cell.length_a   1.000
_cell.length_b   1.000
_cell.length_c   1.000
_cell.angle_alpha   90.00
_cell.angle_beta   90.00
_cell.angle_gamma   90.00
#
_symmetry.space_group_name_H-M   'P 1'
#
loop_
_entity.id
_entity.type
_entity.pdbx_description
1 polymer ?
#
loop_
_entity_poly.entity_id
_entity_poly.type
_entity_poly.pdbx_seq_one_letter_code
_entity_poly.pdbx_strand_id
1 'polypeptide(L)'
;MNDDTRKNLVDVLQAGEEIQNFVRGMDFKAYQASPVTQRAVERDFEIIGEALNRIKSKDDELLGKISEHHRIIGFRNILIHGYDVVDEAIVWQAVTKHLPNLISEIKLILNV
;
A
#
# COMPACT_ATOMS: atom_id res chain seq x y z
N MET A 1 2.81 -18.45 -11.08
CA MET A 1 1.82 -17.52 -10.50
C MET A 1 0.45 -17.84 -11.07
N ASN A 2 -0.53 -18.13 -10.21
CA ASN A 2 -1.94 -18.33 -10.63
C ASN A 2 -2.64 -16.98 -10.90
N ASP A 3 -3.81 -17.02 -11.55
CA ASP A 3 -4.53 -15.81 -11.97
C ASP A 3 -5.00 -14.96 -10.79
N ASP A 4 -5.41 -15.58 -9.68
CA ASP A 4 -5.81 -14.87 -8.46
C ASP A 4 -4.64 -14.07 -7.84
N THR A 5 -3.45 -14.65 -7.80
CA THR A 5 -2.25 -14.00 -7.26
C THR A 5 -1.83 -12.85 -8.16
N ARG A 6 -1.89 -13.04 -9.48
CA ARG A 6 -1.65 -11.96 -10.43
C ARG A 6 -2.64 -10.82 -10.22
N LYS A 7 -3.93 -11.12 -10.04
CA LYS A 7 -4.96 -10.10 -9.77
C LYS A 7 -4.65 -9.30 -8.51
N ASN A 8 -4.30 -9.97 -7.41
CA ASN A 8 -3.94 -9.28 -6.17
C ASN A 8 -2.70 -8.37 -6.35
N LEU A 9 -1.69 -8.80 -7.12
CA LEU A 9 -0.53 -7.95 -7.42
C LEU A 9 -0.93 -6.72 -8.26
N VAL A 10 -1.85 -6.88 -9.21
CA VAL A 10 -2.40 -5.75 -9.98
C VAL A 10 -3.16 -4.79 -9.06
N ASP A 11 -3.96 -5.29 -8.12
CA ASP A 11 -4.65 -4.47 -7.13
C ASP A 11 -3.64 -3.65 -6.28
N VAL A 12 -2.53 -4.27 -5.85
CA VAL A 12 -1.45 -3.56 -5.13
C VAL A 12 -0.83 -2.47 -6.01
N LEU A 13 -0.52 -2.79 -7.27
CA LEU A 13 0.11 -1.84 -8.18
C LEU A 13 -0.80 -0.63 -8.44
N GLN A 14 -2.06 -0.88 -8.77
CA GLN A 14 -3.02 0.17 -9.08
C GLN A 14 -3.25 1.09 -7.88
N ALA A 15 -3.52 0.54 -6.69
CA ALA A 15 -3.69 1.31 -5.48
C ALA A 15 -2.42 2.13 -5.13
N GLY A 16 -1.24 1.56 -5.33
CA GLY A 16 0.01 2.29 -5.11
C GLY A 16 0.19 3.47 -6.06
N GLU A 17 -0.14 3.31 -7.34
CA GLU A 17 -0.07 4.38 -8.34
C GLU A 17 -1.17 5.45 -8.10
N GLU A 18 -2.36 5.05 -7.65
CA GLU A 18 -3.43 5.96 -7.24
C GLU A 18 -3.01 6.84 -6.07
N ILE A 19 -2.42 6.28 -5.01
CA ILE A 19 -1.82 7.05 -3.91
C ILE A 19 -0.81 8.08 -4.44
N GLN A 20 0.13 7.66 -5.30
CA GLN A 20 1.13 8.57 -5.86
C GLN A 20 0.50 9.72 -6.66
N ASN A 21 -0.64 9.47 -7.32
CA ASN A 21 -1.39 10.48 -8.04
C ASN A 21 -2.10 11.45 -7.08
N PHE A 22 -2.72 10.95 -6.01
CA PHE A 22 -3.41 11.79 -5.03
C PHE A 22 -2.47 12.77 -4.33
N VAL A 23 -1.25 12.33 -4.02
CA VAL A 23 -0.26 13.16 -3.30
C VAL A 23 0.69 13.93 -4.22
N ARG A 24 0.47 13.87 -5.54
CA ARG A 24 1.39 14.46 -6.51
C ARG A 24 1.53 15.96 -6.29
N GLY A 25 2.76 16.41 -6.04
CA GLY A 25 3.07 17.82 -5.80
C GLY A 25 2.64 18.32 -4.41
N MET A 26 2.17 17.44 -3.52
CA MET A 26 1.89 17.79 -2.14
C MET A 26 3.15 17.67 -1.28
N ASP A 27 3.31 18.58 -0.33
CA ASP A 27 4.16 18.38 0.83
C ASP A 27 3.32 17.85 2.01
N PHE A 28 3.97 17.60 3.14
CA PHE A 28 3.28 17.07 4.31
C PHE A 28 2.17 18.01 4.82
N LYS A 29 2.37 19.33 4.77
CA LYS A 29 1.36 20.29 5.24
C LYS A 29 0.14 20.31 4.34
N ALA A 30 0.33 20.24 3.02
CA ALA A 30 -0.76 20.15 2.06
C ALA A 30 -1.56 18.85 2.23
N TYR A 31 -0.87 17.73 2.48
CA TYR A 31 -1.51 16.46 2.82
C TYR A 31 -2.31 16.55 4.14
N GLN A 32 -1.71 17.13 5.18
CA GLN A 32 -2.34 17.34 6.49
C GLN A 32 -3.61 18.20 6.41
N ALA A 33 -3.64 19.16 5.49
CA ALA A 33 -4.78 20.04 5.26
C ALA A 33 -5.87 19.42 4.37
N SER A 34 -5.71 18.18 3.89
CA SER A 34 -6.65 17.53 2.96
C SER A 34 -7.19 16.21 3.52
N PRO A 35 -8.27 16.25 4.33
CA PRO A 35 -8.92 15.05 4.86
C PRO A 35 -9.43 14.09 3.77
N VAL A 36 -9.78 14.62 2.59
CA VAL A 36 -10.20 13.80 1.45
C VAL A 36 -9.02 12.99 0.91
N THR A 37 -7.86 13.63 0.73
CA THR A 37 -6.64 12.95 0.30
C THR A 37 -6.18 11.92 1.33
N GLN A 38 -6.21 12.26 2.62
CA GLN A 38 -5.85 11.34 3.69
C GLN A 38 -6.68 10.06 3.63
N ARG A 39 -8.01 10.19 3.60
CA ARG A 39 -8.92 9.05 3.52
C ARG A 39 -8.75 8.23 2.25
N ALA A 40 -8.49 8.88 1.11
CA ALA A 40 -8.21 8.17 -0.14
C ALA A 40 -6.92 7.34 -0.04
N VAL A 41 -5.86 7.92 0.52
CA VAL A 41 -4.58 7.25 0.74
C VAL A 41 -4.71 6.08 1.72
N GLU A 42 -5.39 6.29 2.85
CA GLU A 42 -5.64 5.23 3.83
C GLU A 42 -6.41 4.07 3.21
N ARG A 43 -7.45 4.37 2.43
CA ARG A 43 -8.25 3.35 1.75
C ARG A 43 -7.42 2.51 0.78
N ASP A 44 -6.53 3.14 0.01
CA ASP A 44 -5.66 2.40 -0.91
C ASP A 44 -4.62 1.56 -0.18
N PHE A 45 -4.11 2.02 0.97
CA PHE A 45 -3.27 1.18 1.83
C PHE A 45 -4.02 -0.02 2.42
N GLU A 46 -5.31 0.11 2.74
CA GLU A 46 -6.13 -1.03 3.13
C GLU A 46 -6.24 -2.07 2.00
N ILE A 47 -6.43 -1.61 0.76
CA ILE A 47 -6.50 -2.47 -0.44
C ILE A 47 -5.17 -3.20 -0.64
N ILE A 48 -4.05 -2.47 -0.58
CA ILE A 48 -2.70 -3.03 -0.69
C ILE A 48 -2.49 -4.13 0.36
N GLY A 49 -2.77 -3.83 1.64
CA GLY A 49 -2.54 -4.78 2.72
C GLY A 49 -3.45 -6.02 2.62
N GLU A 50 -4.71 -5.85 2.23
CA GLU A 50 -5.64 -6.96 2.01
C GLU A 50 -5.18 -7.85 0.83
N ALA A 51 -4.74 -7.25 -0.27
CA ALA A 51 -4.23 -7.99 -1.42
C ALA A 51 -2.98 -8.81 -1.07
N LEU A 52 -2.03 -8.24 -0.33
CA LEU A 52 -0.86 -8.98 0.17
C LEU A 52 -1.25 -10.09 1.15
N ASN A 53 -2.23 -9.85 2.03
CA ASN A 53 -2.72 -10.87 2.96
C ASN A 53 -3.38 -12.05 2.23
N ARG A 54 -4.09 -11.79 1.12
CA ARG A 54 -4.62 -12.85 0.25
C ARG A 54 -3.52 -13.64 -0.44
N ILE A 55 -2.48 -12.98 -0.93
CA ILE A 55 -1.30 -13.65 -1.52
C ILE A 55 -0.65 -14.56 -0.47
N LYS A 56 -0.47 -14.10 0.77
CA LYS A 56 0.09 -14.90 1.87
C LYS A 56 -0.60 -16.26 2.04
N SER A 57 -1.93 -16.30 1.93
CA SER A 57 -2.69 -17.55 2.07
C SER A 57 -2.55 -18.53 0.89
N LYS A 58 -2.01 -18.07 -0.25
CA LYS A 58 -1.99 -18.82 -1.52
C LYS A 58 -0.59 -19.12 -2.03
N ASP A 59 0.36 -18.21 -1.83
CA ASP A 59 1.72 -18.27 -2.41
C ASP A 59 2.71 -17.52 -1.50
N ASP A 60 3.11 -18.17 -0.41
CA ASP A 60 4.03 -17.60 0.59
C ASP A 60 5.45 -17.39 0.02
N GLU A 61 5.85 -18.22 -0.95
CA GLU A 61 7.15 -18.06 -1.65
C GLU A 61 7.17 -16.76 -2.48
N LEU A 62 6.09 -16.47 -3.21
CA LEU A 62 5.97 -15.21 -3.95
C LEU A 62 5.91 -14.01 -2.99
N LEU A 63 5.17 -14.13 -1.89
CA LEU A 63 5.12 -13.06 -0.88
C LEU A 63 6.51 -12.75 -0.31
N GLY A 64 7.34 -13.77 -0.12
CA GLY A 64 8.73 -13.63 0.34
C GLY A 64 9.64 -12.81 -0.60
N LYS A 65 9.21 -12.56 -1.85
CA LYS A 65 9.93 -11.69 -2.80
C LYS A 65 9.60 -10.20 -2.63
N ILE A 66 8.55 -9.88 -1.86
CA ILE A 66 8.13 -8.52 -1.57
C ILE A 66 8.73 -8.12 -0.23
N SER A 67 9.55 -7.07 -0.22
CA SER A 67 10.18 -6.61 1.01
C SER A 67 9.14 -6.02 1.96
N GLU A 68 9.37 -6.20 3.26
CA GLU A 68 8.52 -5.61 4.30
C GLU A 68 7.02 -5.97 4.24
N HIS A 69 6.63 -7.02 3.49
CA HIS A 69 5.23 -7.43 3.32
C HIS A 69 4.48 -7.61 4.66
N HIS A 70 5.17 -8.12 5.69
CA HIS A 70 4.62 -8.27 7.03
C HIS A 70 4.27 -6.92 7.68
N ARG A 71 5.08 -5.87 7.44
CA ARG A 71 4.80 -4.52 7.93
C ARG A 71 3.65 -3.89 7.17
N ILE A 72 3.54 -4.11 5.86
CA ILE A 72 2.44 -3.57 5.04
C ILE A 72 1.10 -4.18 5.47
N ILE A 73 1.05 -5.51 5.68
CA ILE A 73 -0.14 -6.20 6.20
C ILE A 73 -0.46 -5.68 7.63
N GLY A 74 0.56 -5.50 8.48
CA GLY A 74 0.39 -4.92 9.81
C GLY A 74 -0.15 -3.49 9.79
N PHE A 75 0.35 -2.66 8.88
CA PHE A 75 -0.08 -1.27 8.71
C PHE A 75 -1.56 -1.19 8.33
N ARG A 76 -2.04 -2.06 7.44
CA ARG A 76 -3.47 -2.20 7.16
C ARG A 76 -4.30 -2.49 8.42
N ASN A 77 -3.81 -3.35 9.32
CA ASN A 77 -4.52 -3.64 10.57
C ASN A 77 -4.59 -2.43 11.50
N ILE A 78 -3.56 -1.58 11.51
CA ILE A 78 -3.56 -0.32 12.26
C ILE A 78 -4.59 0.64 11.68
N LEU A 79 -4.63 0.80 10.35
CA LEU A 79 -5.58 1.69 9.69
C LEU A 79 -7.05 1.31 9.98
N ILE A 80 -7.38 0.01 9.98
CA ILE A 80 -8.77 -0.42 10.19
C ILE A 80 -9.21 -0.51 11.66
N HIS A 81 -8.27 -0.69 12.61
CA HIS A 81 -8.60 -0.92 14.02
C HIS A 81 -8.18 0.21 14.95
N GLY A 82 -7.20 1.02 14.56
CA GLY A 82 -6.65 2.13 15.34
C GLY A 82 -6.86 3.49 14.67
N TYR A 83 -7.95 3.66 13.90
CA TYR A 83 -8.28 4.88 13.16
C TYR A 83 -8.39 6.14 14.04
N ASP A 84 -8.57 5.97 15.34
CA ASP A 84 -8.57 7.03 16.37
C ASP A 84 -7.14 7.49 16.77
N VAL A 85 -6.11 6.74 16.37
CA VAL A 85 -4.69 6.96 16.73
C VAL A 85 -3.78 6.98 15.48
N VAL A 86 -4.33 6.99 14.27
CA VAL A 86 -3.50 7.03 13.05
C VAL A 86 -2.77 8.37 12.96
N ASP A 87 -1.46 8.33 13.16
CA ASP A 87 -0.58 9.48 13.00
C ASP A 87 -0.36 9.75 11.50
N GLU A 88 -0.88 10.87 11.01
CA GLU A 88 -0.75 11.32 9.63
C GLU A 88 0.71 11.37 9.16
N ALA A 89 1.67 11.61 10.06
CA ALA A 89 3.10 11.59 9.74
C ALA A 89 3.61 10.19 9.40
N ILE A 90 3.08 9.15 10.07
CA ILE A 90 3.40 7.74 9.76
C ILE A 90 2.85 7.37 8.39
N VAL A 91 1.59 7.75 8.09
CA VAL A 91 0.99 7.51 6.76
C VAL A 91 1.80 8.22 5.69
N TRP A 92 2.16 9.49 5.91
CA TRP A 92 2.97 10.26 4.97
C TRP A 92 4.37 9.66 4.76
N GLN A 93 5.00 9.12 5.80
CA GLN A 93 6.25 8.39 5.67
C GLN A 93 6.07 7.12 4.84
N ALA A 94 4.99 6.37 5.04
CA ALA A 94 4.65 5.20 4.21
C ALA A 94 4.54 5.57 2.73
N VAL A 95 3.79 6.64 2.41
CA VAL A 95 3.63 7.18 1.05
C VAL A 95 4.96 7.56 0.42
N THR A 96 5.80 8.30 1.13
CA THR A 96 6.99 8.94 0.54
C THR A 96 8.25 8.08 0.57
N LYS A 97 8.35 7.11 1.48
CA LYS A 97 9.57 6.31 1.69
C LYS A 97 9.42 4.83 1.34
N HIS A 98 8.23 4.26 1.51
CA HIS A 98 8.04 2.82 1.43
C HIS A 98 7.26 2.41 0.18
N LEU A 99 6.19 3.13 -0.14
CA LEU A 99 5.33 2.82 -1.28
C LEU A 99 6.06 2.79 -2.64
N PRO A 100 7.02 3.69 -2.96
CA PRO A 100 7.73 3.62 -4.24
C PRO A 100 8.52 2.32 -4.44
N ASN A 101 9.07 1.76 -3.36
CA ASN A 101 9.80 0.49 -3.42
C ASN A 101 8.83 -0.67 -3.66
N LEU A 102 7.70 -0.69 -2.94
CA LEU A 102 6.65 -1.70 -3.17
C LEU A 102 6.19 -1.69 -4.63
N ILE A 103 5.86 -0.52 -5.19
CA ILE A 103 5.45 -0.39 -6.60
C ILE A 103 6.50 -0.99 -7.52
N SER A 104 7.78 -0.69 -7.27
CA SER A 104 8.90 -1.19 -8.09
C SER A 104 9.03 -2.71 -8.02
N GLU A 105 8.91 -3.31 -6.83
CA GLU A 105 8.95 -4.76 -6.65
C GLU A 105 7.78 -5.45 -7.36
N ILE A 106 6.57 -4.90 -7.26
CA ILE A 106 5.39 -5.46 -7.88
C ILE A 106 5.50 -5.39 -9.41
N LYS A 107 6.00 -4.28 -9.96
CA LYS A 107 6.30 -4.14 -11.39
C LYS A 107 7.29 -5.21 -11.88
N LEU A 108 8.37 -5.43 -11.11
CA LEU A 108 9.34 -6.50 -11.41
C LEU A 108 8.70 -7.89 -11.41
N ILE A 109 7.84 -8.20 -10.43
CA ILE A 109 7.16 -9.50 -10.36
C ILE A 109 6.16 -9.68 -11.53
N LEU A 110 5.45 -8.62 -11.89
CA LEU A 110 4.49 -8.62 -12.99
C LEU A 110 5.15 -8.53 -14.39
N ASN A 111 6.41 -8.13 -14.47
CA ASN A 111 7.15 -7.81 -15.69
C ASN A 111 6.50 -6.67 -16.50
N VAL A 112 6.18 -5.56 -15.84
CA VAL A 112 5.57 -4.35 -16.44
C VAL A 112 6.32 -3.07 -16.07
#